data_AF-A0A963T5X7-F1
#
_entry.id   AF-A0A963T5X7-F1
#
_cell.length_a   1.000
_cell.length_b   1.000
_cell.length_c   1.000
_cell.angle_alpha   90.00
_cell.angle_beta   90.00
_cell.angle_gamma   90.00
#
_symmetry.space_group_name_H-M   'P 1'
#
loop_
_entity.id
_entity.type
_entity.pdbx_description
1 polymer ?
#
loop_
_entity_poly.entity_id
_entity_poly.type
_entity_poly.pdbx_seq_one_letter_code
_entity_poly.pdbx_strand_id
1 'polypeptide(L)'
;MTKSFVAGPRGAADDLASQSLSEMPQMAPARKKPASGADPGKVPPVIVRVAGAADLDAIDAIERRAFTQDRFPRRNLVRLLKSPSALVLLAR
;
A
#
# COMPACT_ATOMS: atom_id res chain seq x y z
N MET A 1 3.90 60.06 2.46
CA MET A 1 4.32 60.63 1.15
C MET A 1 4.53 59.44 0.22
N THR A 2 3.86 59.23 -0.92
CA THR A 2 2.92 60.03 -1.73
C THR A 2 2.22 59.05 -2.69
N LYS A 3 0.94 59.26 -2.98
CA LYS A 3 0.18 58.60 -4.06
C LYS A 3 0.73 59.00 -5.44
N SER A 4 0.59 58.14 -6.46
CA SER A 4 0.09 58.43 -7.83
C SER A 4 0.42 57.24 -8.77
N PHE A 5 -0.55 56.50 -9.31
CA PHE A 5 -1.50 56.76 -10.44
C PHE A 5 -0.93 56.44 -11.83
N VAL A 6 -1.82 55.85 -12.66
CA VAL A 6 -1.90 55.74 -14.16
C VAL A 6 -2.20 54.26 -14.51
N ALA A 7 -3.41 53.80 -14.85
CA ALA A 7 -4.46 54.21 -15.80
C ALA A 7 -4.21 53.77 -17.27
N GLY A 8 -4.86 52.66 -17.67
CA GLY A 8 -5.36 52.37 -19.03
C GLY A 8 -4.37 51.79 -20.05
N PRO A 9 -4.86 51.13 -21.14
CA PRO A 9 -6.17 51.33 -21.74
C PRO A 9 -7.07 50.08 -21.90
N ARG A 10 -8.34 50.40 -22.12
CA ARG A 10 -9.45 49.55 -22.56
C ARG A 10 -9.43 49.39 -24.09
N GLY A 11 -9.64 48.18 -24.58
CA GLY A 11 -10.30 47.86 -25.85
C GLY A 11 -11.08 46.57 -25.60
N ALA A 12 -12.41 46.45 -25.78
CA ALA A 12 -13.19 46.64 -27.01
C ALA A 12 -12.54 45.87 -28.17
N ALA A 13 -13.15 44.89 -28.84
CA ALA A 13 -14.52 44.43 -28.85
C ALA A 13 -14.53 43.00 -29.46
N ASP A 14 -15.70 42.37 -29.40
CA ASP A 14 -16.18 41.35 -30.34
C ASP A 14 -15.32 40.09 -30.60
N ASP A 15 -15.77 38.96 -30.07
CA ASP A 15 -16.23 37.93 -31.00
C ASP A 15 -17.30 37.02 -30.35
N LEU A 16 -18.47 37.06 -30.96
CA LEU A 16 -19.62 36.21 -30.71
C LEU A 16 -19.43 34.94 -31.52
N ALA A 17 -19.09 33.83 -30.88
CA ALA A 17 -19.19 32.52 -31.51
C ALA A 17 -19.77 31.48 -30.55
N SER A 18 -21.09 31.41 -30.60
CA SER A 18 -21.96 30.28 -30.30
C SER A 18 -21.30 28.91 -30.57
N GLN A 19 -21.11 28.10 -29.52
CA GLN A 19 -21.18 26.63 -29.59
C GLN A 19 -21.88 26.17 -28.31
N SER A 20 -23.21 26.14 -28.34
CA SER A 20 -24.00 24.92 -28.49
C SER A 20 -23.88 23.98 -27.29
N LEU A 21 -24.97 23.97 -26.51
CA LEU A 21 -25.35 22.87 -25.62
C LEU A 21 -25.06 21.51 -26.28
N SER A 22 -24.49 20.60 -25.49
CA SER A 22 -24.89 19.19 -25.34
C SER A 22 -23.65 18.30 -25.19
N GLU A 23 -23.15 18.18 -23.96
CA GLU A 23 -22.52 16.91 -23.57
C GLU A 23 -23.13 16.47 -22.25
N MET A 24 -24.05 15.52 -22.39
CA MET A 24 -24.69 14.78 -21.31
C MET A 24 -23.61 14.16 -20.41
N PRO A 25 -23.83 14.05 -19.09
CA PRO A 25 -22.95 13.22 -18.27
C PRO A 25 -22.96 11.81 -18.85
N GLN A 26 -21.80 11.35 -19.32
CA GLN A 26 -21.63 9.96 -19.74
C GLN A 26 -22.05 9.07 -18.56
N MET A 27 -23.20 8.42 -18.73
CA MET A 27 -23.66 7.34 -17.87
C MET A 27 -22.59 6.26 -17.96
N ALA A 28 -21.71 6.22 -16.96
CA ALA A 28 -20.71 5.18 -16.82
C ALA A 28 -21.44 3.82 -16.90
N PRO A 29 -20.98 2.88 -17.73
CA PRO A 29 -21.61 1.57 -17.78
C PRO A 29 -21.58 0.97 -16.38
N ALA A 30 -22.74 0.55 -15.90
CA ALA A 30 -22.90 -0.13 -14.63
C ALA A 30 -21.81 -1.20 -14.53
N ARG A 31 -20.87 -1.02 -13.59
CA ARG A 31 -19.82 -2.00 -13.32
C ARG A 31 -20.53 -3.31 -13.04
N LYS A 32 -20.44 -4.26 -13.99
CA LYS A 32 -20.84 -5.64 -13.76
C LYS A 32 -20.04 -6.09 -12.54
N LYS A 33 -20.71 -6.23 -11.40
CA LYS A 33 -20.11 -6.78 -10.19
C LYS A 33 -19.49 -8.12 -10.62
N PRO A 34 -18.17 -8.34 -10.51
CA PRO A 34 -17.60 -9.62 -10.88
C PRO A 34 -18.35 -10.68 -10.07
N ALA A 35 -18.75 -11.76 -10.74
CA ALA A 35 -19.35 -12.90 -10.10
C ALA A 35 -18.36 -13.43 -9.05
N SER A 36 -18.56 -13.00 -7.80
CA SER A 36 -17.73 -13.34 -6.64
C SER A 36 -18.07 -14.77 -6.23
N GLY A 37 -17.65 -15.73 -7.05
CA GLY A 37 -17.66 -17.15 -6.71
C GLY A 37 -16.46 -17.58 -5.84
N ALA A 38 -15.58 -16.64 -5.48
CA ALA A 38 -14.61 -16.81 -4.42
C ALA A 38 -15.08 -15.95 -3.24
N ASP A 39 -15.23 -16.56 -2.07
CA ASP A 39 -15.50 -15.86 -0.83
C ASP A 39 -14.28 -14.97 -0.52
N PRO A 40 -14.37 -13.64 -0.64
CA PRO A 40 -13.21 -12.75 -0.52
C PRO A 40 -12.61 -12.70 0.90
N GLY A 41 -13.12 -13.51 1.83
CA GLY A 41 -12.71 -13.55 3.22
C GLY A 41 -12.01 -14.83 3.68
N LYS A 42 -11.87 -15.89 2.86
CA LYS A 42 -11.28 -17.15 3.36
C LYS A 42 -9.75 -17.14 3.27
N VAL A 43 -9.11 -16.49 4.25
CA VAL A 43 -7.67 -16.62 4.47
C VAL A 43 -7.37 -18.06 4.89
N PRO A 44 -6.37 -18.73 4.29
CA PRO A 44 -5.95 -20.05 4.74
C PRO A 44 -5.60 -20.03 6.23
N PRO A 45 -5.91 -21.11 6.98
CA PRO A 45 -5.54 -21.18 8.39
C PRO A 45 -4.01 -21.13 8.53
N VAL A 46 -3.52 -20.25 9.41
CA VAL A 46 -2.10 -20.16 9.75
C VAL A 46 -1.74 -21.32 10.66
N ILE A 47 -0.75 -22.12 10.26
CA ILE A 47 -0.28 -23.25 11.05
C ILE A 47 0.93 -22.79 11.88
N VAL A 48 0.81 -22.90 13.21
CA VAL A 48 1.88 -22.56 14.15
C VAL A 48 2.51 -23.83 14.71
N ARG A 49 3.84 -23.88 14.76
CA ARG A 49 4.59 -24.99 15.39
C ARG A 49 5.86 -24.51 16.06
N VAL A 50 6.44 -25.35 16.90
CA VAL A 50 7.78 -25.12 17.47
C VAL A 50 8.82 -25.20 16.34
N ALA A 51 9.74 -24.25 16.34
CA ALA A 51 10.86 -24.19 15.41
C ALA A 51 12.06 -24.97 15.97
N GLY A 52 12.71 -25.74 15.10
CA GLY A 52 13.96 -26.43 15.39
C GLY A 52 15.16 -25.80 14.69
N ALA A 53 16.34 -26.40 14.87
CA ALA A 53 17.56 -25.93 14.22
C ALA A 53 17.47 -25.91 12.67
N ALA A 54 16.68 -26.81 12.08
CA ALA A 54 16.45 -26.87 10.64
C ALA A 54 15.66 -25.66 10.09
N ASP A 55 14.98 -24.90 10.95
CA ASP A 55 14.18 -23.74 10.55
C ASP A 55 14.97 -22.43 10.51
N LEU A 56 16.26 -22.48 10.84
CA LEU A 56 17.11 -21.30 10.98
C LEU A 56 17.11 -20.42 9.72
N ASP A 57 17.18 -21.04 8.54
CA ASP A 57 17.18 -20.31 7.27
C ASP A 57 15.82 -19.67 6.97
N ALA A 58 14.72 -20.35 7.31
CA ALA A 58 13.38 -19.81 7.12
C ALA A 58 13.15 -18.59 8.03
N ILE A 59 13.54 -18.68 9.30
CA ILE A 59 13.39 -17.57 10.26
C ILE A 59 14.28 -16.39 9.86
N ASP A 60 15.53 -16.64 9.46
CA ASP A 60 16.44 -15.60 8.99
C ASP A 60 15.92 -14.93 7.70
N ALA A 61 15.33 -15.68 6.78
CA ALA A 61 14.68 -15.10 5.60
C ALA A 61 13.48 -14.21 5.97
N ILE A 62 12.66 -14.62 6.94
CA ILE A 62 11.54 -13.81 7.45
C ILE A 62 12.07 -12.52 8.08
N GLU A 63 13.09 -12.61 8.95
CA GLU A 63 13.73 -11.47 9.58
C GLU A 63 14.25 -10.45 8.55
N ARG A 64 14.98 -10.92 7.53
CA ARG A 64 15.50 -10.05 6.47
C ARG A 64 14.40 -9.37 5.65
N ARG A 65 13.25 -10.03 5.48
CA ARG A 65 12.11 -9.48 4.74
C ARG A 65 11.31 -8.49 5.57
N ALA A 66 11.15 -8.76 6.87
CA ALA A 66 10.34 -7.97 7.77
C ALA A 66 11.09 -6.73 8.29
N PHE A 67 12.39 -6.85 8.51
CA PHE A 67 13.18 -5.81 9.18
C PHE A 67 14.36 -5.38 8.30
N THR A 68 14.38 -4.09 7.97
CA THR A 68 15.51 -3.45 7.25
C THR A 68 16.63 -3.04 8.20
N GLN A 69 16.31 -2.81 9.48
CA GLN A 69 17.24 -2.46 10.57
C GLN A 69 16.92 -3.32 11.81
N ASP A 70 17.82 -3.34 12.81
CA ASP A 70 17.63 -4.05 14.09
C ASP A 70 17.25 -5.54 13.99
N ARG A 71 17.72 -6.19 12.92
CA ARG A 71 17.52 -7.63 12.69
C ARG A 71 18.09 -8.46 13.83
N PHE A 72 17.40 -9.55 14.16
CA PHE A 72 17.93 -10.49 15.14
C PHE A 72 19.18 -11.20 14.58
N PRO A 73 20.37 -11.07 15.22
CA PRO A 73 21.58 -11.65 14.67
C PRO A 73 21.47 -13.17 14.56
N ARG A 74 21.82 -13.75 13.41
CA ARG A 74 21.72 -15.20 13.16
C ARG A 74 22.40 -16.05 14.24
N ARG A 75 23.56 -15.61 14.76
CA ARG A 75 24.26 -16.29 15.87
C ARG A 75 23.43 -16.36 17.16
N ASN A 76 22.65 -15.32 17.44
CA ASN A 76 21.76 -15.27 18.60
C ASN A 76 20.55 -16.17 18.36
N LEU A 77 20.04 -16.22 17.12
CA LEU A 77 18.93 -17.12 16.75
C LEU A 77 19.31 -18.58 16.94
N VAL A 78 20.52 -18.97 16.53
CA VAL A 78 21.06 -20.32 16.78
C VAL A 78 21.10 -20.64 18.28
N ARG A 79 21.51 -19.68 19.12
CA ARG A 79 21.53 -19.87 20.58
C ARG A 79 20.13 -20.01 21.14
N LEU A 80 19.20 -19.19 20.67
CA LEU A 80 17.81 -19.22 21.11
C LEU A 80 17.14 -20.56 20.78
N LEU A 81 17.34 -21.08 19.57
CA LEU A 81 16.82 -22.38 19.13
C LEU A 81 17.41 -23.59 19.88
N LYS A 82 18.59 -23.42 20.50
CA LYS A 82 19.24 -24.45 21.32
C LYS A 82 18.94 -24.30 22.80
N SER A 83 18.32 -23.20 23.22
CA SER A 83 18.09 -22.93 24.64
C SER A 83 16.95 -23.80 25.15
N PRO A 84 17.14 -24.57 26.25
CA PRO A 84 16.06 -25.34 26.85
C PRO A 84 15.01 -24.46 27.52
N SER A 85 15.31 -23.18 27.76
CA SER A 85 14.43 -22.23 28.44
C SER A 85 13.61 -21.36 27.49
N ALA A 86 13.72 -21.55 26.17
CA ALA A 86 13.03 -20.73 25.18
C ALA A 86 12.32 -21.60 24.14
N LEU A 87 11.11 -21.17 23.75
CA LEU A 87 10.37 -21.76 22.65
C LEU A 87 10.23 -20.73 21.54
N VAL A 88 10.74 -21.07 20.36
CA VAL A 88 10.56 -20.26 19.15
C VAL A 88 9.42 -20.88 18.35
N LEU A 89 8.44 -20.06 17.99
CA LEU A 89 7.28 -20.50 17.21
C LEU A 89 7.40 -19.97 15.79
N LEU A 90 7.13 -20.83 14.81
CA LEU A 90 7.09 -20.49 13.40
C LEU A 90 5.67 -20.66 12.86
N ALA A 91 5.18 -19.60 12.24
CA ALA A 91 3.91 -19.57 11.52
C ALA A 91 4.17 -19.74 10.01
N ARG A 92 3.35 -20.55 9.34
CA ARG A 92 3.35 -20.73 7.88
C ARG A 92 1.93 -20.80 7.32
#